data_AF-A0A836TA92-F1
#
_entry.id   AF-A0A836TA92-F1
#
_cell.length_a   1.000
_cell.length_b   1.000
_cell.length_c   1.000
_cell.angle_alpha   90.00
_cell.angle_beta   90.00
_cell.angle_gamma   90.00
#
_symmetry.space_group_name_H-M   'P 1'
#
loop_
_entity.id
_entity.type
_entity.pdbx_description
1 polymer ?
#
loop_
_entity_poly.entity_id
_entity_poly.type
_entity_poly.pdbx_seq_one_letter_code
_entity_poly.pdbx_strand_id
1 'polypeptide(L)'
;MDATLIPKITSSPSLIWVVSAIGFYIINIFLGLFMAFRKRTAQSLKIHRLLFYTIVFCLGYYLLMNQTHDENSLLDYLICLYFITIVPYSKRWDVMIHAFVGAVGLTLLPLLIVLRI
;
A
#
# COMPACT_ATOMS: atom_id res chain seq x y z
N MET A 1 -17.01 4.85 -21.11
CA MET A 1 -16.86 4.93 -19.64
C MET A 1 -18.16 5.50 -19.10
N ASP A 2 -18.86 4.77 -18.24
CA ASP A 2 -20.10 5.27 -17.64
C ASP A 2 -19.82 6.52 -16.81
N ALA A 3 -20.59 7.58 -17.05
CA ALA A 3 -20.42 8.88 -16.38
C ALA A 3 -20.69 8.82 -14.86
N THR A 4 -21.27 7.72 -14.37
CA THR A 4 -21.60 7.47 -12.96
C THR A 4 -20.46 6.84 -12.16
N LEU A 5 -19.38 6.40 -12.81
CA LEU A 5 -18.26 5.70 -12.17
C LEU A 5 -17.41 6.61 -11.28
N ILE A 6 -17.05 7.79 -11.78
CA ILE A 6 -16.24 8.76 -11.01
C ILE A 6 -16.99 9.18 -9.73
N PRO A 7 -18.28 9.58 -9.77
CA PRO A 7 -19.05 9.88 -8.57
C PRO A 7 -19.05 8.73 -7.55
N LYS A 8 -19.30 7.50 -8.00
CA LYS A 8 -19.36 6.30 -7.13
C LYS A 8 -18.03 6.03 -6.42
N ILE A 9 -16.90 6.17 -7.13
CA ILE A 9 -15.56 6.04 -6.54
C ILE A 9 -15.31 7.15 -5.52
N THR A 10 -15.57 8.40 -5.90
CA THR A 10 -15.31 9.56 -5.03
C THR A 10 -16.21 9.62 -3.79
N SER A 11 -17.39 8.99 -3.83
CA SER A 11 -18.29 8.89 -2.67
C SER A 11 -17.92 7.75 -1.71
N SER A 12 -16.99 6.86 -2.08
CA SER A 12 -16.63 5.72 -1.24
C SER A 12 -15.85 6.16 0.00
N PRO A 13 -16.32 5.85 1.22
CA PRO A 13 -15.62 6.16 2.47
C PRO A 13 -14.24 5.49 2.57
N SER A 14 -14.02 4.39 1.83
CA SER A 14 -12.76 3.63 1.86
C SER A 14 -11.66 4.23 0.98
N LEU A 15 -12.01 5.12 0.04
CA LEU A 15 -11.08 5.73 -0.93
C LEU A 15 -9.94 6.49 -0.25
N ILE A 16 -10.25 7.27 0.79
CA ILE A 16 -9.24 8.08 1.49
C ILE A 16 -8.11 7.23 2.06
N TRP A 17 -8.43 6.01 2.51
CA TRP A 17 -7.46 5.07 3.08
C TRP A 17 -6.53 4.52 2.00
N VAL A 18 -7.05 4.19 0.82
CA VAL A 18 -6.23 3.70 -0.31
C VAL A 18 -5.32 4.81 -0.85
N VAL A 19 -5.86 6.01 -1.09
CA VAL A 19 -5.09 7.16 -1.57
C VAL A 19 -3.96 7.51 -0.59
N SER A 20 -4.28 7.52 0.71
CA SER A 20 -3.27 7.74 1.76
C SER A 20 -2.22 6.64 1.76
N ALA A 21 -2.62 5.37 1.64
CA ALA A 21 -1.69 4.24 1.55
C ALA A 21 -0.74 4.38 0.36
N ILE A 22 -1.24 4.75 -0.83
CA ILE A 22 -0.42 5.00 -2.02
C ILE A 22 0.60 6.11 -1.74
N GLY A 23 0.17 7.24 -1.19
CA GLY A 23 1.06 8.36 -0.87
C GLY A 23 2.19 7.96 0.09
N PHE A 24 1.84 7.35 1.23
CA PHE A 24 2.84 6.88 2.19
C PHE A 24 3.76 5.81 1.59
N TYR A 25 3.24 4.94 0.73
CA TYR A 25 4.01 3.86 0.11
C TYR A 25 5.02 4.36 -0.91
N ILE A 26 4.66 5.37 -1.72
CA ILE A 26 5.61 6.07 -2.60
C ILE A 26 6.76 6.66 -1.79
N ILE A 27 6.45 7.43 -0.74
CA ILE A 27 7.47 8.01 0.14
C ILE A 27 8.36 6.92 0.74
N ASN A 28 7.75 5.80 1.15
CA ASN A 28 8.46 4.70 1.78
C ASN A 28 9.42 3.96 0.82
N ILE A 29 9.03 3.76 -0.44
CA ILE A 29 9.90 3.20 -1.49
C ILE A 29 11.10 4.12 -1.72
N PHE A 30 10.87 5.41 -1.92
CA PHE A 30 11.96 6.36 -2.18
C PHE A 30 12.91 6.47 -0.98
N LEU A 31 12.39 6.45 0.25
CA LEU A 31 13.22 6.39 1.45
C LEU A 31 14.04 5.08 1.52
N GLY A 32 13.44 3.95 1.14
CA GLY A 32 14.13 2.67 1.02
C GLY A 32 15.29 2.73 0.02
N LEU A 33 15.03 3.28 -1.16
CA LEU A 33 16.01 3.46 -2.22
C LEU A 33 17.13 4.43 -1.82
N PHE A 34 16.78 5.53 -1.15
CA PHE A 34 17.76 6.45 -0.58
C PHE A 34 18.69 5.73 0.40
N MET A 35 18.16 4.90 1.30
CA MET A 35 18.98 4.12 2.23
C MET A 35 19.83 3.04 1.54
N ALA A 36 19.46 2.60 0.34
CA ALA A 36 20.22 1.63 -0.45
C ALA A 36 21.47 2.26 -1.10
N PHE A 37 21.34 3.46 -1.65
CA PHE A 37 22.42 4.14 -2.37
C PHE A 37 23.20 5.16 -1.53
N ARG A 38 22.66 5.58 -0.38
CA ARG A 38 23.27 6.54 0.54
C ARG A 38 23.46 5.92 1.93
N LYS A 39 23.96 6.72 2.87
CA LYS A 39 24.22 6.28 4.24
C LYS A 39 22.91 5.95 4.96
N ARG A 40 22.73 4.67 5.28
CA ARG A 40 21.67 4.18 6.17
C ARG A 40 21.89 4.69 7.60
N THR A 41 20.93 5.43 8.16
CA THR A 41 20.98 5.90 9.55
C THR A 41 19.91 5.21 10.41
N ALA A 42 20.10 5.22 11.73
CA ALA A 42 19.10 4.70 12.65
C ALA A 42 17.76 5.46 12.53
N GLN A 43 17.82 6.77 12.27
CA GLN A 43 16.64 7.60 12.08
C GLN A 43 15.90 7.26 10.77
N SER A 44 16.61 7.13 9.65
CA SER A 44 15.97 6.78 8.37
C SER A 44 15.28 5.41 8.45
N LEU A 45 15.90 4.44 9.14
CA LEU A 45 15.32 3.12 9.36
C LEU A 45 14.06 3.17 10.24
N LYS A 46 14.05 4.02 11.28
CA LYS A 46 12.86 4.25 12.12
C LYS A 46 11.72 4.85 11.31
N ILE A 47 12.00 5.88 10.49
CA ILE A 47 10.99 6.53 9.64
C ILE A 47 10.43 5.55 8.61
N HIS A 48 11.29 4.79 7.93
CA HIS A 48 10.86 3.78 6.95
C HIS A 48 9.96 2.70 7.58
N ARG A 49 10.27 2.30 8.83
CA ARG A 49 9.42 1.36 9.58
C ARG A 49 8.09 1.98 9.99
N LEU A 50 8.10 3.23 10.45
CA LEU A 50 6.90 3.97 10.84
C LEU A 50 5.96 4.13 9.63
N LEU A 51 6.48 4.57 8.49
CA LEU A 51 5.72 4.68 7.24
C LEU A 51 5.09 3.34 6.86
N PHE A 52 5.85 2.24 6.95
CA PHE A 52 5.30 0.91 6.70
C PHE A 52 4.14 0.56 7.64
N TYR A 53 4.23 0.86 8.93
CA TYR A 53 3.12 0.65 9.86
C TYR A 53 1.91 1.53 9.54
N THR A 54 2.12 2.79 9.13
CA THR A 54 1.04 3.66 8.67
C THR A 54 0.33 3.11 7.43
N ILE A 55 1.07 2.51 6.50
CA ILE A 55 0.49 1.89 5.29
C ILE A 55 -0.36 0.68 5.68
N VAL A 56 0.15 -0.20 6.54
CA VAL A 56 -0.60 -1.35 7.04
C VAL A 56 -1.85 -0.90 7.80
N PHE A 57 -1.74 0.18 8.58
CA PHE A 57 -2.89 0.80 9.26
C PHE A 57 -3.94 1.29 8.26
N CYS A 58 -3.55 2.01 7.21
CA CYS A 58 -4.47 2.44 6.15
C CYS A 58 -5.16 1.25 5.47
N LEU A 59 -4.43 0.17 5.16
CA LEU A 59 -5.00 -1.03 4.57
C LEU A 59 -5.97 -1.75 5.51
N GLY A 60 -5.66 -1.80 6.82
CA GLY A 60 -6.57 -2.34 7.83
C GLY A 60 -7.87 -1.55 7.91
N TYR A 61 -7.80 -0.22 7.92
CA TYR A 61 -8.99 0.64 7.93
C TYR A 61 -9.77 0.57 6.62
N TYR A 62 -9.09 0.44 5.47
CA TYR A 62 -9.74 0.15 4.20
C TYR A 62 -10.58 -1.13 4.31
N LEU A 63 -10.02 -2.25 4.77
CA LEU A 63 -10.75 -3.51 4.90
C LEU A 63 -11.94 -3.39 5.89
N LEU A 64 -11.77 -2.68 7.00
CA LEU A 64 -12.83 -2.48 8.00
C LEU A 64 -14.00 -1.64 7.45
N MET A 65 -13.69 -0.52 6.81
CA MET A 65 -14.70 0.36 6.22
C MET A 65 -15.42 -0.31 5.07
N ASN A 66 -14.69 -1.11 4.29
CA ASN A 66 -15.24 -1.79 3.14
C ASN A 66 -16.08 -2.99 3.57
N GLN A 67 -15.68 -3.75 4.60
CA GLN A 67 -16.50 -4.84 5.17
C GLN A 67 -17.90 -4.40 5.65
N THR A 68 -18.06 -3.13 6.03
CA THR A 68 -19.33 -2.58 6.53
C THR A 68 -20.23 -2.01 5.44
N HIS A 69 -19.72 -1.74 4.23
CA HIS A 69 -20.44 -1.00 3.19
C HIS A 69 -20.40 -1.66 1.79
N ASP A 70 -19.42 -2.51 1.48
CA ASP A 70 -19.20 -3.12 0.18
C ASP A 70 -18.33 -4.39 0.33
N GLU A 71 -18.92 -5.58 0.17
CA GLU A 71 -18.27 -6.87 0.48
C GLU A 71 -16.81 -6.95 -0.03
N ASN A 72 -15.87 -7.16 0.90
CA ASN A 72 -14.46 -7.35 0.59
C ASN A 72 -14.28 -8.53 -0.36
N SER A 73 -13.55 -8.32 -1.44
CA SER A 73 -13.23 -9.39 -2.37
C SER A 73 -12.07 -10.22 -1.83
N LEU A 74 -11.95 -11.46 -2.28
CA LEU A 74 -10.78 -12.28 -1.97
C LEU A 74 -9.47 -11.62 -2.43
N LEU A 75 -9.50 -10.84 -3.52
CA LEU A 75 -8.35 -10.10 -4.02
C LEU A 75 -7.89 -9.01 -3.04
N ASP A 76 -8.81 -8.33 -2.36
CA ASP A 76 -8.45 -7.30 -1.38
C ASP A 76 -7.65 -7.89 -0.22
N TYR A 77 -8.10 -9.04 0.27
CA TYR A 77 -7.40 -9.78 1.31
C TYR A 77 -6.04 -10.27 0.85
N LEU A 78 -5.93 -10.78 -0.38
CA LEU A 78 -4.64 -11.21 -0.95
C LEU A 78 -3.66 -10.04 -1.11
N ILE A 79 -4.14 -8.89 -1.58
CA ILE A 79 -3.31 -7.68 -1.72
C ILE A 79 -2.86 -7.23 -0.32
N CYS A 80 -3.76 -7.14 0.67
CA CYS A 80 -3.37 -6.78 2.03
C CYS A 80 -2.38 -7.78 2.64
N LEU A 81 -2.59 -9.08 2.42
CA LEU A 81 -1.69 -10.13 2.88
C LEU A 81 -0.30 -9.99 2.25
N TYR A 82 -0.22 -9.65 0.97
CA TYR A 82 1.05 -9.36 0.28
C TYR A 82 1.84 -8.26 0.98
N PHE A 83 1.18 -7.16 1.36
CA PHE A 83 1.82 -6.07 2.10
C PHE A 83 2.29 -6.48 3.50
N ILE A 84 1.50 -7.28 4.21
CA ILE A 84 1.81 -7.68 5.59
C ILE A 84 2.91 -8.75 5.63
N THR A 85 3.04 -9.56 4.59
CA THR A 85 3.94 -10.74 4.60
C THR A 85 5.10 -10.60 3.62
N ILE A 86 4.83 -10.52 2.32
CA ILE A 86 5.86 -10.56 1.26
C ILE A 86 6.76 -9.34 1.30
N VAL A 87 6.19 -8.14 1.46
CA VAL A 87 6.97 -6.89 1.52
C VAL A 87 7.97 -6.88 2.69
N PRO A 88 7.60 -7.16 3.96
CA PRO A 88 8.59 -7.20 5.03
C PRO A 88 9.51 -8.41 4.95
N TYR A 89 9.04 -9.55 4.45
CA TYR A 89 9.89 -10.74 4.29
C TYR A 89 11.01 -10.52 3.27
N SER A 90 10.72 -9.85 2.15
CA SER A 90 11.70 -9.55 1.10
C SER A 90 12.86 -8.66 1.57
N LYS A 91 12.78 -8.00 2.74
CA LYS A 91 13.91 -7.28 3.37
C LYS A 91 15.10 -8.19 3.72
N ARG A 92 14.88 -9.50 3.80
CA ARG A 92 15.92 -10.51 4.03
C ARG A 92 16.68 -10.88 2.76
N TRP A 93 16.16 -10.50 1.60
CA TRP A 93 16.78 -10.75 0.31
C TRP A 93 17.69 -9.59 -0.09
N ASP A 94 18.15 -9.58 -1.34
CA ASP A 94 18.86 -8.45 -1.92
C ASP A 94 18.00 -7.18 -1.97
N VAL A 95 18.64 -6.04 -1.81
CA VAL A 95 17.98 -4.73 -1.72
C VAL A 95 17.25 -4.36 -3.02
N MET A 96 17.78 -4.75 -4.18
CA MET A 96 17.11 -4.52 -5.47
C MET A 96 15.86 -5.40 -5.60
N ILE A 97 15.90 -6.63 -5.10
CA ILE A 97 14.72 -7.50 -5.08
C ILE A 97 13.66 -6.92 -4.15
N HIS A 98 14.03 -6.44 -2.96
CA HIS A 98 13.09 -5.77 -2.06
C HIS A 98 12.46 -4.52 -2.72
N ALA A 99 13.25 -3.72 -3.43
CA ALA A 99 12.75 -2.56 -4.16
C ALA A 99 11.79 -2.96 -5.29
N PHE A 100 12.08 -4.05 -6.01
CA PHE A 100 11.21 -4.59 -7.05
C PHE A 100 9.88 -5.10 -6.48
N VAL A 101 9.91 -5.88 -5.40
CA VAL A 101 8.72 -6.29 -4.63
C VAL A 101 7.95 -5.04 -4.17
N GLY A 102 8.67 -4.02 -3.71
CA GLY A 102 8.13 -2.70 -3.42
C GLY A 102 7.30 -2.14 -4.57
N ALA A 103 7.90 -2.04 -5.76
CA ALA A 103 7.26 -1.50 -6.97
C ALA A 103 6.03 -2.33 -7.41
N VAL A 104 6.08 -3.66 -7.31
CA VAL A 104 4.92 -4.52 -7.57
C VAL A 104 3.79 -4.21 -6.58
N GLY A 105 4.09 -4.05 -5.29
CA GLY A 105 3.10 -3.59 -4.32
C GLY A 105 2.44 -2.27 -4.75
N LEU A 106 3.21 -1.30 -5.24
CA LEU A 106 2.67 -0.01 -5.65
C LEU A 106 1.66 -0.14 -6.80
N THR A 107 1.86 -1.07 -7.74
CA THR A 107 0.91 -1.31 -8.84
C THR A 107 -0.35 -2.05 -8.38
N LEU A 108 -0.28 -2.80 -7.28
CA LEU A 108 -1.44 -3.48 -6.69
C LEU A 108 -2.38 -2.54 -5.94
N LEU A 109 -1.89 -1.43 -5.34
CA LEU A 109 -2.74 -0.53 -4.55
C LEU A 109 -3.89 0.11 -5.36
N PRO A 110 -3.68 0.63 -6.59
CA PRO A 110 -4.78 1.14 -7.41
C PRO A 110 -5.82 0.08 -7.76
N LEU A 111 -5.46 -1.21 -7.79
CA LEU A 111 -6.41 -2.28 -8.11
C LEU A 111 -7.49 -2.43 -7.04
N LEU A 112 -7.22 -2.04 -5.79
CA LEU A 112 -8.22 -1.99 -4.70
C LEU A 112 -9.36 -1.01 -5.00
N ILE A 113 -9.15 -0.07 -5.92
CA ILE A 113 -10.16 0.89 -6.40
C ILE A 113 -10.72 0.43 -7.74
N VAL A 114 -9.85 0.07 -8.69
CA VAL A 114 -10.25 -0.22 -10.08
C VAL A 114 -11.07 -1.50 -10.21
N LEU A 115 -10.76 -2.56 -9.46
CA LEU A 115 -11.52 -3.82 -9.53
C LEU A 115 -12.91 -3.72 -8.89
N ARG A 116 -13.27 -2.55 -8.34
CA ARG A 116 -14.58 -2.27 -7.75
C ARG A 116 -15.51 -1.48 -8.70
N ILE A 117 -15.01 -1.18 -9.91
CA ILE A 117 -15.73 -0.51 -11.00
C ILE A 117 -16.65 -1.52 -11.68
#